data_AF-A0A2V9PAX9-F1
#
_entry.id   AF-A0A2V9PAX9-F1
#
_cell.length_a   1.000
_cell.length_b   1.000
_cell.length_c   1.000
_cell.angle_alpha   90.00
_cell.angle_beta   90.00
_cell.angle_gamma   90.00
#
_symmetry.space_group_name_H-M   'P 1'
#
loop_
_entity.id
_entity.type
_entity.pdbx_description
1 polymer ?
#
loop_
_entity_poly.entity_id
_entity_poly.type
_entity_poly.pdbx_seq_one_letter_code
_entity_poly.pdbx_strand_id
1 'polypeptide(L)'
;MCFRRIFIELLIAAIFVSVSLFAYRTWLHPGAQSMRLTMNQKKWLDGYSGETTQQLIAFEGEYRVDSIVLAFEQAIGQKSVRAGETALTADERIVVAIEALEREVNNGGYSQFFINSSREYTSVIVDSLTRIGCPKTAEITEEAVRALGLHELSDASIEVEMEKEDPQRDAALQSCDQRYFKESEPIADHLFAYIKTHQDTIRL
;
A
#
# COMPACT_ATOMS: atom_id res chain seq x y z
N MET A 1 15.37 -4.03 -29.47
CA MET A 1 15.87 -4.59 -28.20
C MET A 1 16.92 -3.63 -27.62
N CYS A 2 16.50 -2.66 -26.79
CA CYS A 2 17.40 -1.90 -25.89
C CYS A 2 16.66 -0.89 -24.98
N PHE A 3 15.36 -0.65 -25.17
CA PHE A 3 14.61 0.33 -24.35
C PHE A 3 13.98 -0.23 -23.08
N ARG A 4 13.68 -1.55 -23.03
CA ARG A 4 13.04 -2.19 -21.86
C ARG A 4 13.95 -2.35 -20.63
N ARG A 5 15.26 -2.17 -20.77
CA ARG A 5 16.23 -2.33 -19.65
C ARG A 5 16.48 -1.04 -18.87
N ILE A 6 16.20 0.13 -19.45
CA ILE A 6 16.43 1.43 -18.80
C ILE A 6 15.25 1.80 -17.88
N PHE A 7 14.04 1.31 -18.18
CA PHE A 7 12.85 1.60 -17.38
C PHE A 7 12.85 0.92 -16.00
N ILE A 8 13.52 -0.22 -15.88
CA ILE A 8 13.61 -0.97 -14.61
C ILE A 8 14.58 -0.29 -13.62
N GLU A 9 15.64 0.36 -14.10
CA GLU A 9 16.57 1.06 -13.20
C GLU A 9 16.06 2.44 -12.74
N LEU A 10 15.18 3.09 -13.51
CA LEU A 10 14.54 4.33 -13.08
C LEU A 10 13.40 4.11 -12.07
N LEU A 11 12.78 2.92 -12.06
CA LEU A 11 11.77 2.56 -11.06
C LEU A 11 12.41 2.34 -9.67
N ILE A 12 13.67 1.92 -9.61
CA ILE A 12 14.41 1.75 -8.34
C ILE A 12 14.95 3.10 -7.82
N ALA A 13 15.22 4.08 -8.70
CA ALA A 13 15.67 5.42 -8.30
C ALA A 13 14.54 6.34 -7.80
N ALA A 14 13.28 6.05 -8.13
CA ALA A 14 12.13 6.80 -7.60
C ALA A 14 11.68 6.33 -6.20
N ILE A 15 12.29 5.28 -5.65
CA ILE A 15 11.98 4.69 -4.33
C ILE A 15 12.49 5.56 -3.15
N PHE A 16 13.16 6.70 -3.38
CA PHE A 16 13.84 7.45 -2.31
C PHE A 16 13.39 8.89 -2.02
N VAL A 17 12.30 9.45 -2.58
CA VAL A 17 11.96 10.88 -2.35
C VAL A 17 10.50 11.22 -2.00
N SER A 18 9.62 10.29 -1.61
CA SER A 18 8.23 10.70 -1.27
C SER A 18 7.58 10.09 -0.04
N VAL A 19 8.34 9.52 0.91
CA VAL A 19 7.79 9.14 2.23
C VAL A 19 8.03 10.20 3.33
N SER A 20 8.68 11.33 3.01
CA SER A 20 9.16 12.28 4.04
C SER A 20 8.35 13.57 4.24
N LEU A 21 7.10 13.72 3.78
CA LEU A 21 6.44 15.04 3.87
C LEU A 21 4.93 15.13 4.15
N PHE A 22 4.27 14.08 4.64
CA PHE A 22 2.83 14.19 4.98
C PHE A 22 2.46 14.08 6.47
N ALA A 23 3.45 14.17 7.37
CA ALA A 23 3.20 14.42 8.78
C ALA A 23 3.77 15.79 9.17
N TYR A 24 3.04 16.52 10.00
CA TYR A 24 3.36 17.82 10.62
C TYR A 24 2.90 19.08 9.87
N ARG A 25 1.60 19.39 10.02
CA ARG A 25 1.14 20.77 10.08
C ARG A 25 0.06 20.96 11.13
N THR A 26 0.46 21.02 12.40
CA THR A 26 -0.39 21.53 13.50
C THR A 26 0.13 22.90 13.95
N TRP A 27 -0.78 23.86 13.95
CA TRP A 27 -0.59 25.21 14.50
C TRP A 27 -0.13 25.16 15.96
N LEU A 28 1.00 25.81 16.27
CA LEU A 28 1.58 25.88 17.62
C LEU A 28 0.97 27.02 18.43
N HIS A 29 0.37 26.71 19.58
CA HIS A 29 0.28 27.60 20.73
C HIS A 29 1.31 27.16 21.79
N PRO A 30 2.22 28.03 22.25
CA PRO A 30 3.23 27.69 23.25
C PRO A 30 2.64 27.87 24.67
N GLY A 31 2.27 26.77 25.32
CA GLY A 31 1.74 26.85 26.70
C GLY A 31 1.34 25.54 27.38
N ALA A 32 1.29 24.41 26.69
CA ALA A 32 0.89 23.12 27.27
C ALA A 32 2.05 22.12 27.43
N GLN A 33 3.29 22.61 27.59
CA GLN A 33 4.51 21.82 27.41
C GLN A 33 4.95 20.93 28.60
N SER A 34 4.20 20.84 29.70
CA SER A 34 4.76 20.22 30.92
C SER A 34 3.99 19.04 31.52
N MET A 35 2.81 18.65 31.00
CA MET A 35 2.02 17.60 31.69
C MET A 35 1.05 16.82 30.80
N ARG A 36 1.41 16.59 29.54
CA ARG A 36 0.77 15.56 28.70
C ARG A 36 1.83 14.70 28.02
N LEU A 37 2.06 13.56 28.67
CA LEU A 37 2.26 12.25 28.05
C LEU A 37 3.68 11.88 27.61
N THR A 38 4.31 11.08 28.46
CA THR A 38 5.03 9.87 28.07
C THR A 38 4.10 8.97 27.23
N MET A 39 3.77 9.35 25.99
CA MET A 39 3.18 8.44 25.01
C MET A 39 4.33 7.77 24.28
N ASN A 40 4.43 6.46 24.51
CA ASN A 40 5.30 5.50 23.85
C ASN A 40 5.49 5.80 22.34
N GLN A 41 6.52 6.59 21.98
CA GLN A 41 6.87 6.81 20.58
C GLN A 41 7.62 5.58 20.09
N LYS A 42 6.87 4.59 19.61
CA LYS A 42 7.43 3.45 18.89
C LYS A 42 8.37 3.95 17.78
N LYS A 43 9.50 3.27 17.60
CA LYS A 43 10.53 3.61 16.60
C LYS A 43 10.01 3.40 15.18
N TRP A 44 10.54 4.16 14.23
CA TRP A 44 10.37 3.84 12.82
C TRP A 44 11.42 2.80 12.43
N LEU A 45 11.03 1.78 11.66
CA LEU A 45 11.95 0.81 11.09
C LEU A 45 12.48 1.33 9.76
N ASP A 46 13.79 1.59 9.69
CA ASP A 46 14.47 2.14 8.51
C ASP A 46 14.71 1.07 7.42
N GLY A 47 13.62 0.42 7.00
CA GLY A 47 13.60 -0.57 5.92
C GLY A 47 13.99 -1.99 6.33
N TYR A 48 13.88 -2.88 5.36
CA TYR A 48 14.21 -4.29 5.48
C TYR A 48 15.70 -4.56 5.28
N SER A 49 16.32 -5.30 6.21
CA SER A 49 17.75 -5.60 6.24
C SER A 49 18.07 -7.10 6.24
N GLY A 50 17.11 -7.95 5.90
CA GLY A 50 17.29 -9.41 5.81
C GLY A 50 16.68 -10.20 6.97
N GLU A 51 15.80 -9.57 7.75
CA GLU A 51 15.05 -10.21 8.82
C GLU A 51 14.16 -11.36 8.34
N THR A 52 13.99 -12.40 9.15
CA THR A 52 12.94 -13.39 8.91
C THR A 52 11.56 -12.82 9.25
N THR A 53 10.49 -13.49 8.78
CA THR A 53 9.11 -13.19 9.17
C THR A 53 8.96 -13.07 10.70
N GLN A 54 9.54 -14.01 11.46
CA GLN A 54 9.46 -14.00 12.93
C GLN A 54 10.23 -12.81 13.54
N GLN A 55 11.36 -12.42 12.96
CA GLN A 55 12.12 -11.26 13.42
C GLN A 55 11.35 -9.95 13.19
N LEU A 56 10.75 -9.76 12.01
CA LEU A 56 9.91 -8.59 11.75
C LEU A 56 8.65 -8.57 12.63
N ILE A 57 8.01 -9.71 12.89
CA ILE A 57 6.88 -9.78 13.83
C ILE A 57 7.33 -9.40 15.25
N ALA A 58 8.53 -9.84 15.68
CA ALA A 58 9.06 -9.54 17.00
C ALA A 58 9.37 -8.05 17.23
N PHE A 59 9.41 -7.23 16.17
CA PHE A 59 9.49 -5.77 16.30
C PHE A 59 8.19 -5.13 16.80
N GLU A 60 7.08 -5.88 16.86
CA GLU A 60 5.84 -5.46 17.49
C GLU A 60 6.07 -5.01 18.94
N GLY A 61 5.70 -3.75 19.23
CA GLY A 61 5.81 -3.17 20.56
C GLY A 61 6.97 -2.17 20.69
N GLU A 62 8.04 -2.36 19.92
CA GLU A 62 9.15 -1.41 19.82
C GLU A 62 9.02 -0.50 18.59
N TYR A 63 8.60 -1.05 17.45
CA TYR A 63 8.48 -0.33 16.19
C TYR A 63 7.03 -0.06 15.80
N ARG A 64 6.82 1.01 15.04
CA ARG A 64 5.50 1.34 14.49
C ARG A 64 5.09 0.29 13.47
N VAL A 65 3.83 -0.10 13.53
CA VAL A 65 3.29 -1.19 12.71
C VAL A 65 3.38 -0.87 11.22
N ASP A 66 3.09 0.38 10.82
CA ASP A 66 3.23 0.86 9.44
C ASP A 66 4.65 0.68 8.89
N SER A 67 5.69 0.97 9.70
CA SER A 67 7.07 0.72 9.27
C SER A 67 7.45 -0.77 9.21
N ILE A 68 6.80 -1.63 10.00
CA ILE A 68 7.01 -3.08 9.95
C ILE A 68 6.37 -3.68 8.69
N VAL A 69 5.12 -3.31 8.36
CA VAL A 69 4.45 -3.79 7.14
C VAL A 69 5.16 -3.31 5.88
N LEU A 70 5.71 -2.10 5.89
CA LEU A 70 6.58 -1.60 4.82
C LEU A 70 7.84 -2.47 4.65
N ALA A 71 8.46 -2.93 5.74
CA ALA A 71 9.58 -3.86 5.66
C ALA A 71 9.17 -5.23 5.08
N PHE A 72 7.96 -5.71 5.38
CA PHE A 72 7.40 -6.90 4.71
C PHE A 72 7.23 -6.68 3.20
N GLU A 73 6.67 -5.56 2.76
CA GLU A 73 6.56 -5.21 1.34
C GLU A 73 7.94 -5.23 0.66
N GLN A 74 8.92 -4.56 1.26
CA GLN A 74 10.29 -4.52 0.75
C GLN A 74 10.91 -5.91 0.63
N ALA A 75 10.76 -6.75 1.65
CA ALA A 75 11.27 -8.12 1.65
C ALA A 75 10.63 -8.99 0.57
N ILE A 76 9.31 -8.91 0.42
CA ILE A 76 8.55 -9.63 -0.62
C ILE A 76 8.94 -9.12 -2.01
N GLY A 77 9.13 -7.81 -2.18
CA GLY A 77 9.63 -7.21 -3.41
C GLY A 77 11.01 -7.75 -3.79
N GLN A 78 11.95 -7.81 -2.84
CA GLN A 78 13.27 -8.41 -3.07
C GLN A 78 13.18 -9.90 -3.44
N LYS A 79 12.27 -10.65 -2.79
CA LYS A 79 12.00 -12.04 -3.13
C LYS A 79 11.47 -12.18 -4.55
N SER A 80 10.53 -11.33 -4.97
CA SER A 80 9.98 -11.31 -6.33
C SER A 80 11.08 -11.05 -7.38
N VAL A 81 11.96 -10.08 -7.14
CA VAL A 81 13.10 -9.81 -8.03
C VAL A 81 14.06 -11.01 -8.13
N ARG A 82 14.32 -11.68 -7.00
CA ARG A 82 15.26 -12.82 -6.93
C ARG A 82 14.69 -14.11 -7.53
N ALA A 83 13.43 -14.42 -7.27
CA ALA A 83 12.81 -15.72 -7.52
C ALA A 83 11.65 -15.69 -8.53
N GLY A 84 11.25 -14.50 -8.99
CA GLY A 84 10.10 -14.26 -9.85
C GLY A 84 8.79 -14.13 -9.08
N GLU A 85 7.83 -13.40 -9.65
CA GLU A 85 6.50 -13.19 -9.05
C GLU A 85 5.72 -14.49 -8.80
N THR A 86 5.95 -15.53 -9.61
CA THR A 86 5.31 -16.84 -9.44
C THR A 86 5.80 -17.58 -8.19
N ALA A 87 6.90 -17.13 -7.58
CA ALA A 87 7.39 -17.67 -6.32
C ALA A 87 6.70 -17.04 -5.09
N LEU A 88 5.90 -15.99 -5.27
CA LEU A 88 5.15 -15.38 -4.19
C LEU A 88 3.94 -16.23 -3.81
N THR A 89 3.72 -16.39 -2.51
CA THR A 89 2.50 -17.04 -2.01
C THR A 89 1.29 -16.11 -2.17
N ALA A 90 0.08 -16.67 -2.05
CA ALA A 90 -1.15 -15.86 -2.10
C ALA A 90 -1.19 -14.81 -0.98
N ASP A 91 -0.66 -15.15 0.21
CA ASP A 91 -0.63 -14.24 1.36
C ASP A 91 0.41 -13.13 1.17
N GLU A 92 1.57 -13.44 0.57
CA GLU A 92 2.57 -12.43 0.21
C GLU A 92 2.02 -11.45 -0.85
N ARG A 93 1.25 -11.96 -1.82
CA ARG A 93 0.57 -11.12 -2.82
C ARG A 93 -0.45 -10.17 -2.20
N ILE A 94 -1.14 -10.58 -1.13
CA ILE A 94 -2.05 -9.69 -0.39
C ILE A 94 -1.28 -8.55 0.25
N VAL A 95 -0.13 -8.84 0.90
CA VAL A 95 0.68 -7.81 1.55
C VAL A 95 1.11 -6.73 0.56
N VAL A 96 1.68 -7.12 -0.58
CA VAL A 96 2.13 -6.14 -1.59
C VAL A 96 0.96 -5.42 -2.27
N ALA A 97 -0.19 -6.09 -2.47
CA ALA A 97 -1.36 -5.44 -3.05
C ALA A 97 -1.91 -4.32 -2.15
N ILE A 98 -1.99 -4.59 -0.84
CA ILE A 98 -2.50 -3.62 0.15
C ILE A 98 -1.53 -2.44 0.31
N GLU A 99 -0.23 -2.70 0.45
CA GLU A 99 0.77 -1.64 0.57
C GLU A 99 0.87 -0.81 -0.72
N ALA A 100 0.72 -1.43 -1.90
CA ALA A 100 0.60 -0.71 -3.15
C ALA A 100 -0.62 0.21 -3.17
N LEU A 101 -1.80 -0.26 -2.76
CA LEU A 101 -2.99 0.59 -2.67
C LEU A 101 -2.76 1.78 -1.73
N GLU A 102 -2.33 1.52 -0.49
CA GLU A 102 -2.03 2.55 0.50
C GLU A 102 -1.07 3.60 -0.05
N ARG A 103 0.03 3.15 -0.66
CA ARG A 103 1.05 4.05 -1.22
C ARG A 103 0.50 4.91 -2.35
N GLU A 104 -0.27 4.36 -3.28
CA GLU A 104 -0.76 5.13 -4.43
C GLU A 104 -1.89 6.07 -4.03
N VAL A 105 -2.86 5.61 -3.24
CA VAL A 105 -4.02 6.41 -2.83
C VAL A 105 -3.58 7.58 -1.93
N ASN A 106 -2.66 7.36 -1.00
CA ASN A 106 -2.14 8.44 -0.16
C ASN A 106 -1.31 9.47 -0.94
N ASN A 107 -0.69 9.08 -2.06
CA ASN A 107 0.14 9.98 -2.87
C ASN A 107 -0.66 10.75 -3.93
N GLY A 108 -1.67 10.12 -4.55
CA GLY A 108 -2.42 10.72 -5.66
C GLY A 108 -3.79 10.11 -5.93
N GLY A 109 -4.37 9.41 -4.96
CA GLY A 109 -5.72 8.84 -5.06
C GLY A 109 -5.80 7.55 -5.90
N TYR A 110 -7.02 7.06 -6.07
CA TYR A 110 -7.31 5.86 -6.87
C TYR A 110 -6.90 6.02 -8.34
N SER A 111 -6.95 7.23 -8.89
CA SER A 111 -6.42 7.48 -10.24
C SER A 111 -4.95 7.11 -10.35
N GLN A 112 -4.14 7.44 -9.33
CA GLN A 112 -2.73 7.06 -9.31
C GLN A 112 -2.55 5.54 -9.17
N PHE A 113 -3.39 4.87 -8.37
CA PHE A 113 -3.38 3.41 -8.26
C PHE A 113 -3.62 2.73 -9.61
N PHE A 114 -4.58 3.22 -10.41
CA PHE A 114 -4.88 2.67 -11.74
C PHE A 114 -3.90 3.10 -12.84
N ILE A 115 -3.26 4.27 -12.73
CA ILE A 115 -2.28 4.77 -13.71
C ILE A 115 -0.89 4.15 -13.53
N ASN A 116 -0.49 3.85 -12.30
CA ASN A 116 0.80 3.23 -12.02
C ASN A 116 0.74 1.71 -12.18
N SER A 117 1.91 1.07 -12.12
CA SER A 117 2.02 -0.40 -12.23
C SER A 117 1.22 -1.15 -11.15
N SER A 118 0.91 -0.49 -10.03
CA SER A 118 0.06 -1.01 -8.96
C SER A 118 -1.32 -1.48 -9.44
N ARG A 119 -1.78 -1.04 -10.63
CA ARG A 119 -3.00 -1.54 -11.28
C ARG A 119 -3.01 -3.06 -11.49
N GLU A 120 -1.85 -3.73 -11.51
CA GLU A 120 -1.74 -5.19 -11.58
C GLU A 120 -2.54 -5.89 -10.48
N TYR A 121 -2.73 -5.24 -9.32
CA TYR A 121 -3.45 -5.78 -8.18
C TYR A 121 -4.97 -5.52 -8.21
N THR A 122 -5.48 -4.82 -9.22
CA THR A 122 -6.90 -4.39 -9.29
C THR A 122 -7.88 -5.56 -9.20
N SER A 123 -7.57 -6.71 -9.79
CA SER A 123 -8.45 -7.88 -9.77
C SER A 123 -8.54 -8.57 -8.41
N VAL A 124 -7.61 -8.30 -7.49
CA VAL A 124 -7.54 -8.95 -6.17
C VAL A 124 -7.74 -7.99 -5.00
N ILE A 125 -7.56 -6.68 -5.20
CA ILE A 125 -7.45 -5.72 -4.09
C ILE A 125 -8.70 -5.66 -3.20
N VAL A 126 -9.90 -5.79 -3.77
CA VAL A 126 -11.16 -5.79 -3.00
C VAL A 126 -11.27 -7.02 -2.08
N ASP A 127 -10.91 -8.20 -2.58
CA ASP A 127 -10.86 -9.43 -1.77
C ASP A 127 -9.77 -9.34 -0.70
N SER A 128 -8.59 -8.84 -1.05
CA SER A 128 -7.49 -8.60 -0.12
C SER A 128 -7.91 -7.72 1.07
N LEU A 129 -8.57 -6.58 0.80
CA LEU A 129 -9.07 -5.66 1.83
C LEU A 129 -10.11 -6.34 2.73
N THR A 130 -11.01 -7.12 2.14
CA THR A 130 -12.01 -7.89 2.88
C THR A 130 -11.35 -8.91 3.81
N ARG A 131 -10.32 -9.63 3.32
CA ARG A 131 -9.60 -10.66 4.06
C ARG A 131 -8.81 -10.13 5.24
N ILE A 132 -8.26 -8.92 5.16
CA ILE A 132 -7.57 -8.29 6.29
C ILE A 132 -8.53 -7.63 7.29
N GLY A 133 -9.83 -7.56 6.97
CA GLY A 133 -10.85 -6.98 7.83
C GLY A 133 -11.03 -5.48 7.66
N CYS A 134 -10.85 -4.97 6.44
CA CYS A 134 -11.11 -3.57 6.07
C CYS A 134 -12.29 -3.45 5.08
N PRO A 135 -13.53 -3.76 5.50
CA PRO A 135 -14.69 -3.81 4.62
C PRO A 135 -15.10 -2.44 4.07
N LYS A 136 -14.84 -1.33 4.78
CA LYS A 136 -15.22 0.00 4.26
C LYS A 136 -14.27 0.43 3.15
N THR A 137 -12.97 0.21 3.34
CA THR A 137 -11.99 0.45 2.29
C THR A 137 -12.23 -0.51 1.11
N ALA A 138 -12.65 -1.76 1.36
CA ALA A 138 -13.04 -2.68 0.30
C ALA A 138 -14.22 -2.16 -0.53
N GLU A 139 -15.27 -1.65 0.12
CA GLU A 139 -16.44 -1.06 -0.55
C GLU A 139 -16.07 0.17 -1.40
N ILE A 140 -15.29 1.10 -0.85
CA ILE A 140 -14.81 2.29 -1.57
C ILE A 140 -13.94 1.88 -2.77
N THR A 141 -13.05 0.91 -2.57
CA THR A 141 -12.17 0.40 -3.63
C THR A 141 -12.98 -0.30 -4.72
N GLU A 142 -14.02 -1.05 -4.36
CA GLU A 142 -14.90 -1.68 -5.34
C GLU A 142 -15.67 -0.65 -6.18
N GLU A 143 -16.11 0.46 -5.57
CA GLU A 143 -16.68 1.59 -6.32
C GLU A 143 -15.67 2.22 -7.28
N ALA A 144 -14.42 2.42 -6.84
CA ALA A 144 -13.36 2.94 -7.70
C ALA A 144 -13.08 2.00 -8.89
N VAL A 145 -13.06 0.68 -8.65
CA VAL A 145 -12.91 -0.32 -9.73
C VAL A 145 -14.11 -0.30 -10.68
N ARG A 146 -15.34 -0.20 -10.18
CA ARG A 146 -16.55 -0.09 -11.02
C ARG A 146 -16.55 1.17 -11.88
N ALA A 147 -15.96 2.27 -11.40
CA ALA A 147 -15.87 3.51 -12.16
C ALA A 147 -15.06 3.36 -13.47
N LEU A 148 -14.19 2.34 -13.57
CA LEU A 148 -13.49 2.02 -14.81
C LEU A 148 -14.44 1.50 -15.92
N GLY A 149 -15.64 1.01 -15.57
CA GLY A 149 -16.61 0.51 -16.55
C GLY A 149 -16.13 -0.71 -17.34
N LEU A 150 -15.09 -1.42 -16.85
CA LEU A 150 -14.49 -2.56 -17.53
C LEU A 150 -15.21 -3.87 -17.19
N HIS A 151 -15.43 -4.70 -18.21
CA HIS A 151 -15.94 -6.07 -18.03
C HIS A 151 -14.84 -7.04 -17.57
N GLU A 152 -13.62 -6.85 -18.06
CA GLU A 152 -12.44 -7.65 -17.71
C GLU A 152 -11.40 -6.75 -17.04
N LEU A 153 -10.90 -7.18 -15.89
CA LEU A 153 -9.88 -6.46 -15.13
C LEU A 153 -8.51 -7.08 -15.41
N SER A 154 -7.84 -6.56 -16.44
CA SER A 154 -6.44 -6.85 -16.75
C SER A 154 -5.60 -5.57 -16.70
N ASP A 155 -4.31 -5.70 -16.43
CA ASP A 155 -3.35 -4.58 -16.47
C ASP A 155 -3.48 -3.78 -17.79
N ALA A 156 -3.48 -4.46 -18.94
CA ALA A 156 -3.60 -3.83 -20.24
C ALA A 156 -4.95 -3.13 -20.48
N SER A 157 -6.06 -3.72 -20.05
CA SER A 157 -7.38 -3.08 -20.20
C SER A 157 -7.51 -1.83 -19.33
N ILE A 158 -6.92 -1.84 -18.13
CA ILE A 158 -6.97 -0.71 -17.21
C ILE A 158 -6.06 0.41 -17.72
N GLU A 159 -4.86 0.08 -18.21
CA GLU A 159 -3.96 1.05 -18.82
C GLU A 159 -4.64 1.81 -19.97
N VAL A 160 -5.23 1.07 -20.92
CA VAL A 160 -5.94 1.67 -22.07
C VAL A 160 -7.15 2.50 -21.63
N GLU A 161 -7.85 2.10 -20.57
CA GLU A 161 -8.98 2.86 -20.05
C GLU A 161 -8.52 4.18 -19.41
N MET A 162 -7.49 4.13 -18.57
CA MET A 162 -6.97 5.30 -17.86
C MET A 162 -6.29 6.33 -18.79
N GLU A 163 -5.87 5.94 -20.00
CA GLU A 163 -5.39 6.88 -21.02
C GLU A 163 -6.49 7.78 -21.60
N LYS A 164 -7.76 7.41 -21.48
CA LYS A 164 -8.89 8.18 -21.98
C LYS A 164 -9.25 9.31 -21.03
N GLU A 165 -9.59 10.46 -21.58
CA GLU A 165 -10.27 11.52 -20.84
C GLU A 165 -11.72 11.08 -20.55
N ASP A 166 -12.05 10.92 -19.27
CA ASP A 166 -13.39 10.60 -18.82
C ASP A 166 -13.71 11.39 -17.54
N PRO A 167 -14.35 12.57 -17.68
CA PRO A 167 -14.72 13.39 -16.53
C PRO A 167 -15.68 12.72 -15.54
N GLN A 168 -16.48 11.74 -15.99
CA GLN A 168 -17.41 11.02 -15.12
C GLN A 168 -16.67 10.01 -14.26
N ARG A 169 -15.77 9.22 -14.84
CA ARG A 169 -14.86 8.35 -14.09
C ARG A 169 -14.03 9.17 -13.11
N ASP A 170 -13.40 10.25 -13.57
CA ASP A 170 -12.50 11.05 -12.73
C ASP A 170 -13.23 11.66 -11.53
N ALA A 171 -14.48 12.13 -11.72
CA ALA A 171 -15.32 12.59 -10.62
C ALA A 171 -15.71 11.47 -9.64
N ALA A 172 -15.99 10.26 -10.14
CA ALA A 172 -16.28 9.10 -9.31
C ALA A 172 -15.05 8.69 -8.47
N LEU A 173 -13.86 8.65 -9.08
CA LEU A 173 -12.60 8.37 -8.39
C LEU A 173 -12.30 9.41 -7.32
N GLN A 174 -12.50 10.71 -7.63
CA GLN A 174 -12.33 11.78 -6.64
C GLN A 174 -13.29 11.63 -5.45
N SER A 175 -14.52 11.19 -5.68
CA SER A 175 -15.47 10.89 -4.60
C SER A 175 -14.98 9.72 -3.74
N CYS A 176 -14.38 8.70 -4.35
CA CYS A 176 -13.78 7.57 -3.62
C CYS A 176 -12.60 8.03 -2.77
N ASP A 177 -11.70 8.87 -3.30
CA ASP A 177 -10.58 9.44 -2.55
C ASP A 177 -11.05 10.19 -1.30
N GLN A 178 -12.07 11.05 -1.45
CA GLN A 178 -12.63 11.79 -0.31
C GLN A 178 -13.18 10.87 0.78
N ARG A 179 -13.85 9.79 0.38
CA ARG A 179 -14.37 8.79 1.31
C ARG A 179 -13.25 7.99 1.97
N TYR A 180 -12.23 7.58 1.21
CA TYR A 180 -11.07 6.87 1.73
C TYR A 180 -10.43 7.61 2.92
N PHE A 181 -10.18 8.92 2.75
CA PHE A 181 -9.60 9.73 3.83
C PHE A 181 -10.56 10.01 4.99
N LYS A 182 -11.87 10.04 4.73
CA LYS A 182 -12.89 10.34 5.75
C LYS A 182 -13.27 9.12 6.58
N GLU A 183 -13.33 7.95 5.96
CA GLU A 183 -13.85 6.70 6.51
C GLU A 183 -12.72 5.73 6.91
N SER A 184 -11.53 6.26 7.17
CA SER A 184 -10.29 5.51 7.32
C SER A 184 -10.38 4.34 8.31
N GLU A 185 -9.86 3.19 7.88
CA GLU A 185 -9.65 1.99 8.69
C GLU A 185 -8.15 1.87 9.02
N PRO A 186 -7.77 1.24 10.14
CA PRO A 186 -6.36 1.08 10.51
C PRO A 186 -5.72 -0.05 9.69
N ILE A 187 -5.55 0.17 8.39
CA ILE A 187 -5.15 -0.84 7.40
C ILE A 187 -3.82 -1.50 7.77
N ALA A 188 -2.82 -0.72 8.19
CA ALA A 188 -1.54 -1.27 8.64
C ALA A 188 -1.68 -2.23 9.83
N ASP A 189 -2.52 -1.91 10.83
CA ASP A 189 -2.76 -2.78 11.99
C ASP A 189 -3.48 -4.07 11.58
N HIS A 190 -4.48 -3.95 10.70
CA HIS A 190 -5.21 -5.08 10.13
C HIS A 190 -4.33 -6.00 9.29
N LEU A 191 -3.52 -5.43 8.39
CA LEU A 191 -2.56 -6.15 7.57
C LEU A 191 -1.51 -6.84 8.45
N PHE A 192 -1.01 -6.17 9.49
CA PHE A 192 -0.05 -6.80 10.39
C PHE A 192 -0.66 -7.95 11.20
N ALA A 193 -1.92 -7.82 11.65
CA ALA A 193 -2.65 -8.92 12.26
C ALA A 193 -2.82 -10.10 11.29
N TYR A 194 -3.11 -9.82 10.02
CA TYR A 194 -3.16 -10.81 8.96
C TYR A 194 -1.80 -11.53 8.78
N ILE A 195 -0.70 -10.77 8.70
CA ILE A 195 0.65 -11.33 8.59
C ILE A 195 0.96 -12.28 9.76
N LYS A 196 0.64 -11.89 10.99
CA LYS A 196 0.87 -12.74 12.19
C LYS A 196 0.09 -14.05 12.14
N THR A 197 -1.14 -14.01 11.65
CA THR A 197 -2.00 -15.21 11.54
C THR A 197 -1.58 -16.13 10.39
N HIS A 198 -0.91 -15.60 9.36
CA HIS A 198 -0.45 -16.32 8.16
C HIS A 198 1.09 -16.42 8.08
N GLN A 199 1.79 -16.32 9.22
CA GLN A 199 3.25 -16.29 9.25
C GLN A 199 3.93 -17.56 8.69
N ASP A 200 3.20 -18.68 8.60
CA ASP A 200 3.71 -19.94 8.04
C ASP A 200 3.77 -19.94 6.51
N THR A 201 3.00 -19.07 5.85
CA THR A 201 2.92 -18.94 4.39
C THR A 201 3.62 -17.69 3.86
N ILE A 202 3.87 -16.69 4.73
CA ILE A 202 4.67 -15.51 4.42
C ILE A 202 6.13 -15.80 4.79
N ARG A 203 6.98 -16.05 3.79
CA ARG A 203 8.36 -16.53 3.95
C ARG A 203 9.34 -15.65 3.19
N LEU A 204 10.05 -14.80 3.94
CA LEU A 204 11.05 -13.86 3.45
C LEU A 204 12.41 -14.52 3.16
#